data_AF-A0A1V9YLB4-F1
#
_entry.id   AF-A0A1V9YLB4-F1
#
_cell.length_a   1.000
_cell.length_b   1.000
_cell.length_c   1.000
_cell.angle_alpha   90.00
_cell.angle_beta   90.00
_cell.angle_gamma   90.00
#
_symmetry.space_group_name_H-M   'P 1'
#
loop_
_entity.id
_entity.type
_entity.pdbx_description
1 polymer ?
#
loop_
_entity_poly.entity_id
_entity_poly.type
_entity_poly.pdbx_seq_one_letter_code
_entity_poly.pdbx_strand_id
1 'polypeptide(L)'
;MSKKIVTKEAANELLEKCKNEGIRVPTDHTNALIQAGIVLKTTSEKDEFNWDSALNAMTQEFGVLKIGKEHKTSDAKDEGKSELKPTKKKKPAKATNPENQELSEAFTELAGFEFKRGERFKGMANSRAAKSIRDTEEKIESGDVAMHLKGIGKGSAKKIDEFLKNGKIEKLEDYRVGNMH
;
A
#
# COMPACT_ATOMS: atom_id res chain seq x y z
N MET A 1 2.60 46.12 -16.45
CA MET A 1 2.96 44.69 -16.46
C MET A 1 2.21 44.04 -15.31
N SER A 2 1.21 43.21 -15.64
CA SER A 2 0.27 42.66 -14.67
C SER A 2 0.97 41.55 -13.87
N LYS A 3 1.36 41.86 -12.63
CA LYS A 3 1.80 40.83 -11.68
C LYS A 3 0.64 39.84 -11.53
N LYS A 4 0.80 38.61 -12.03
CA LYS A 4 -0.15 37.54 -11.71
C LYS A 4 0.04 37.23 -10.22
N ILE A 5 -0.79 37.85 -9.40
CA ILE A 5 -0.83 37.60 -7.95
C ILE A 5 -1.24 36.13 -7.79
N VAL A 6 -0.54 35.39 -6.94
CA VAL A 6 -1.00 34.06 -6.51
C VAL A 6 -2.34 34.25 -5.80
N THR A 7 -3.43 33.96 -6.50
CA THR A 7 -4.79 34.06 -5.96
C THR A 7 -5.16 32.76 -5.26
N LYS A 8 -6.16 32.84 -4.37
CA LYS A 8 -6.76 31.66 -3.76
C LYS A 8 -7.31 30.68 -4.81
N GLU A 9 -7.74 31.22 -5.96
CA GLU A 9 -8.19 30.42 -7.11
C GLU A 9 -7.07 29.59 -7.72
N ALA A 10 -5.89 30.18 -7.96
CA ALA A 10 -4.75 29.45 -8.50
C ALA A 10 -4.28 28.32 -7.56
N ALA A 11 -4.28 28.57 -6.24
CA ALA A 11 -4.00 27.55 -5.25
C ALA A 11 -5.04 26.42 -5.26
N ASN A 12 -6.33 26.73 -5.41
CA ASN A 12 -7.39 25.73 -5.48
C ASN A 12 -7.26 24.87 -6.75
N GLU A 13 -6.97 25.50 -7.90
CA GLU A 13 -6.74 24.79 -9.16
C GLU A 13 -5.54 23.83 -9.06
N LEU A 14 -4.47 24.22 -8.34
CA LEU A 14 -3.35 23.31 -8.06
C LEU A 14 -3.81 22.11 -7.23
N LEU A 15 -4.63 22.32 -6.20
CA LEU A 15 -5.17 21.24 -5.37
C LEU A 15 -6.08 20.28 -6.15
N GLU A 16 -6.88 20.80 -7.09
CA GLU A 16 -7.71 19.98 -7.97
C GLU A 16 -6.86 19.12 -8.92
N LYS A 17 -5.83 19.71 -9.52
CA LYS A 17 -4.86 18.97 -10.33
C LYS A 17 -4.12 17.92 -9.49
N CYS A 18 -3.69 18.28 -8.28
CA CYS A 18 -3.10 17.35 -7.33
C CYS A 18 -4.04 16.15 -7.06
N LYS A 19 -5.33 16.37 -6.85
CA LYS A 19 -6.30 15.28 -6.65
C LYS A 19 -6.43 14.38 -7.88
N ASN A 20 -6.43 14.96 -9.09
CA ASN A 20 -6.49 14.21 -10.34
C ASN A 20 -5.22 13.38 -10.58
N GLU A 21 -4.05 13.92 -10.26
CA GLU A 21 -2.75 13.25 -10.30
C GLU A 21 -2.55 12.26 -9.12
N GLY A 22 -3.51 12.20 -8.21
CA GLY A 22 -3.46 11.35 -7.02
C GLY A 22 -2.50 11.85 -5.93
N ILE A 23 -2.00 13.08 -5.97
CA ILE A 23 -1.13 13.65 -4.93
C ILE A 23 -1.89 13.72 -3.60
N ARG A 24 -1.24 13.25 -2.51
CA ARG A 24 -1.83 13.11 -1.17
C ARG A 24 -1.87 14.45 -0.43
N VAL A 25 -2.72 15.36 -0.88
CA VAL A 25 -2.86 16.67 -0.22
C VAL A 25 -3.43 16.56 1.19
N PRO A 26 -3.04 17.43 2.14
CA PRO A 26 -3.53 17.40 3.52
C PRO A 26 -5.05 17.41 3.61
N THR A 27 -5.62 16.67 4.56
CA THR A 27 -7.07 16.61 4.79
C THR A 27 -7.65 17.97 5.17
N ASP A 28 -6.83 18.86 5.73
CA ASP A 28 -7.21 20.23 6.04
C ASP A 28 -7.10 21.13 4.80
N HIS A 29 -8.26 21.57 4.30
CA HIS A 29 -8.36 22.38 3.09
C HIS A 29 -7.63 23.72 3.21
N THR A 30 -7.63 24.33 4.39
CA THR A 30 -6.98 25.63 4.63
C THR A 30 -5.46 25.47 4.56
N ASN A 31 -4.93 24.44 5.22
CA ASN A 31 -3.50 24.15 5.16
C ASN A 31 -3.05 23.77 3.75
N ALA A 32 -3.85 22.97 3.04
CA ALA A 32 -3.58 22.61 1.64
C ALA A 32 -3.52 23.84 0.72
N LEU A 33 -4.43 24.81 0.89
CA LEU A 33 -4.43 26.05 0.12
C LEU A 33 -3.21 26.93 0.42
N ILE A 34 -2.80 27.01 1.69
CA ILE A 34 -1.61 27.76 2.10
C ILE A 34 -0.36 27.17 1.43
N GLN A 35 -0.20 25.85 1.50
CA GLN A 35 0.95 25.16 0.92
C GLN A 35 0.97 25.27 -0.61
N ALA A 36 -0.18 25.06 -1.26
CA ALA A 36 -0.31 25.27 -2.71
C ALA A 36 0.06 26.71 -3.13
N GLY A 37 -0.35 27.71 -2.34
CA GLY A 37 0.02 29.10 -2.59
C GLY A 37 1.52 29.38 -2.44
N ILE A 38 2.17 28.78 -1.44
CA ILE A 38 3.62 28.90 -1.22
C ILE A 38 4.38 28.25 -2.38
N VAL A 39 3.97 27.06 -2.79
CA VAL A 39 4.57 26.34 -3.92
C VAL A 39 4.44 27.16 -5.21
N LEU A 40 3.25 27.63 -5.56
CA LEU A 40 3.03 28.47 -6.77
C LEU A 40 3.86 29.75 -6.77
N LYS A 41 4.07 30.36 -5.60
CA LYS A 41 4.92 31.54 -5.44
C LYS A 41 6.40 31.22 -5.61
N THR A 42 6.82 30.02 -5.21
CA THR A 42 8.21 29.58 -5.24
C THR A 42 8.60 29.08 -6.63
N THR A 43 7.67 28.43 -7.34
CA THR A 43 7.88 27.89 -8.69
C THR A 43 7.58 28.87 -9.82
N SER A 44 7.12 30.09 -9.51
CA SER A 44 6.95 31.15 -10.50
C SER A 44 8.28 31.84 -10.80
N GLU A 45 9.01 31.36 -11.80
CA GLU A 45 10.16 32.06 -12.37
C GLU A 45 9.74 32.70 -13.72
N LYS A 46 9.83 34.04 -13.80
CA LYS A 46 9.48 34.87 -14.98
C LYS A 46 7.99 34.94 -15.34
N ASP A 47 7.15 35.36 -14.39
CA ASP A 47 5.74 35.76 -14.61
C ASP A 47 4.79 34.67 -15.15
N GLU A 48 5.24 33.42 -15.21
CA GLU A 48 4.44 32.28 -15.65
C GLU A 48 4.39 31.20 -14.55
N PHE A 49 3.17 30.77 -14.24
CA PHE A 49 2.94 29.71 -13.25
C PHE A 49 3.34 28.37 -13.88
N ASN A 50 4.42 27.78 -13.39
CA ASN A 50 4.82 26.46 -13.83
C ASN A 50 4.06 25.39 -13.02
N TRP A 51 2.94 24.92 -13.58
CA TRP A 51 2.10 23.89 -12.97
C TRP A 51 2.82 22.57 -12.80
N ASP A 52 3.69 22.19 -13.73
CA ASP A 52 4.46 20.94 -13.67
C ASP A 52 5.46 20.97 -12.50
N SER A 53 6.19 22.08 -12.36
CA SER A 53 7.08 22.30 -11.22
C SER A 53 6.32 22.38 -9.89
N ALA A 54 5.13 22.99 -9.88
CA ALA A 54 4.28 23.07 -8.71
C ALA A 54 3.73 21.70 -8.30
N LEU A 55 3.29 20.88 -9.26
CA LEU A 55 2.84 19.51 -9.04
C LEU A 55 3.99 18.63 -8.54
N ASN A 56 5.19 18.76 -9.11
CA ASN A 56 6.37 18.05 -8.65
C ASN A 56 6.72 18.46 -7.21
N ALA A 57 6.72 19.75 -6.88
CA ALA A 57 6.97 20.23 -5.52
C ALA A 57 5.92 19.72 -4.51
N MET A 58 4.63 19.76 -4.87
CA MET A 58 3.56 19.17 -4.06
C MET A 58 3.70 17.65 -3.94
N THR A 59 4.19 16.97 -4.99
CA THR A 59 4.50 15.54 -4.97
C THR A 59 5.67 15.23 -4.04
N GLN A 60 6.71 16.06 -4.02
CA GLN A 60 7.84 15.91 -3.10
C GLN A 60 7.42 16.13 -1.64
N GLU A 61 6.55 17.11 -1.38
CA GLU A 61 6.12 17.47 -0.02
C GLU A 61 5.08 16.48 0.54
N PHE A 62 4.17 15.98 -0.29
CA PHE A 62 3.02 15.20 0.15
C PHE A 62 2.98 13.75 -0.35
N GLY A 63 3.69 13.43 -1.44
CA GLY A 63 3.68 12.12 -2.08
C GLY A 63 2.44 11.85 -2.95
N VAL A 64 2.50 10.82 -3.79
CA VAL A 64 1.38 10.37 -4.64
C VAL A 64 0.66 9.13 -4.06
N LEU A 65 -0.68 9.16 -4.06
CA LEU A 65 -1.56 8.00 -4.03
C LEU A 65 -1.56 7.39 -5.44
N LYS A 66 -1.04 6.17 -5.56
CA LYS A 66 -1.01 5.45 -6.83
C LYS A 66 -2.42 5.21 -7.36
N ILE A 67 -2.80 5.92 -8.43
CA ILE A 67 -3.87 5.55 -9.34
C ILE A 67 -3.18 5.28 -10.68
N GLY A 68 -3.07 4.00 -11.06
CA GLY A 68 -2.17 3.57 -12.12
C GLY A 68 -2.50 4.10 -13.51
N LYS A 69 -1.48 4.66 -14.19
CA LYS A 69 -1.07 4.34 -15.57
C LYS A 69 0.39 4.79 -15.80
N GLU A 70 1.13 3.89 -16.46
CA GLU A 70 2.59 3.74 -16.66
C GLU A 70 3.36 5.04 -17.00
N HIS A 71 4.61 5.28 -16.57
CA HIS A 71 5.82 4.48 -16.84
C HIS A 71 7.01 4.99 -15.99
N LYS A 72 7.89 4.06 -15.58
CA LYS A 72 9.22 4.20 -14.95
C LYS A 72 9.34 4.53 -13.45
N THR A 73 10.07 3.60 -12.84
CA THR A 73 10.88 3.64 -11.62
C THR A 73 10.18 3.67 -10.26
N SER A 74 10.49 2.61 -9.51
CA SER A 74 10.58 2.51 -8.05
C SER A 74 9.29 2.56 -7.23
N ASP A 75 9.12 1.44 -6.51
CA ASP A 75 8.55 1.35 -5.16
C ASP A 75 7.05 1.59 -5.01
N ALA A 76 6.28 0.51 -4.88
CA ALA A 76 4.84 0.55 -4.67
C ALA A 76 4.38 -0.35 -3.52
N LYS A 77 4.41 0.21 -2.31
CA LYS A 77 3.41 -0.10 -1.27
C LYS A 77 2.00 0.10 -1.86
N ASP A 78 1.18 -0.93 -1.79
CA ASP A 78 -0.28 -0.81 -1.87
C ASP A 78 -0.85 -1.13 -0.48
N GLU A 79 -1.60 -0.20 0.11
CA GLU A 79 -2.52 -0.47 1.23
C GLU A 79 -3.93 -0.46 0.64
N GLY A 80 -4.56 -1.63 0.61
CA GLY A 80 -5.94 -1.79 0.19
C GLY A 80 -6.75 -2.43 1.30
N LYS A 81 -7.50 -1.60 2.04
CA LYS A 81 -8.67 -1.98 2.84
C LYS A 81 -9.56 -2.91 2.01
N SER A 82 -10.04 -4.00 2.59
CA SER A 82 -11.33 -4.55 2.17
C SER A 82 -12.05 -5.17 3.37
N GLU A 83 -13.06 -4.43 3.80
CA GLU A 83 -14.13 -4.88 4.68
C GLU A 83 -14.90 -6.03 4.00
N LEU A 84 -15.31 -6.99 4.83
CA LEU A 84 -16.15 -8.10 4.45
C LEU A 84 -17.44 -7.62 3.74
N LYS A 85 -17.71 -8.15 2.54
CA LYS A 85 -19.04 -8.70 2.18
C LYS A 85 -18.95 -9.62 0.94
N PRO A 86 -19.76 -10.70 0.92
CA PRO A 86 -19.61 -11.81 -0.02
C PRO A 86 -20.29 -11.50 -1.36
N THR A 87 -19.74 -12.00 -2.46
CA THR A 87 -20.45 -12.71 -3.55
C THR A 87 -19.66 -12.66 -4.88
N LYS A 88 -19.70 -13.80 -5.58
CA LYS A 88 -19.37 -14.02 -7.01
C LYS A 88 -17.89 -14.18 -7.39
N LYS A 89 -17.46 -15.44 -7.31
CA LYS A 89 -16.51 -16.16 -8.20
C LYS A 89 -15.83 -15.27 -9.27
N LYS A 90 -14.66 -14.71 -8.95
CA LYS A 90 -13.63 -14.33 -9.92
C LYS A 90 -12.29 -14.80 -9.35
N LYS A 91 -11.50 -15.46 -10.21
CA LYS A 91 -10.28 -16.24 -9.94
C LYS A 91 -9.39 -15.58 -8.85
N PRO A 92 -8.78 -16.35 -7.92
CA PRO A 92 -7.89 -15.77 -6.92
C PRO A 92 -6.84 -14.96 -7.66
N ALA A 93 -6.63 -13.70 -7.24
CA ALA A 93 -5.58 -12.87 -7.77
C ALA A 93 -4.28 -13.65 -7.58
N LYS A 94 -3.78 -14.22 -8.69
CA LYS A 94 -2.60 -15.07 -8.69
C LYS A 94 -1.48 -14.30 -8.03
N ALA A 95 -0.76 -14.96 -7.13
CA ALA A 95 0.50 -14.42 -6.65
C ALA A 95 1.39 -14.14 -7.87
N THR A 96 2.18 -13.07 -7.79
CA THR A 96 3.09 -12.70 -8.88
C THR A 96 4.01 -13.87 -9.21
N ASN A 97 4.41 -14.62 -8.20
CA ASN A 97 5.03 -15.93 -8.34
C ASN A 97 4.05 -17.06 -7.97
N PRO A 98 3.81 -18.06 -8.86
CA PRO A 98 2.92 -19.17 -8.57
C PRO A 98 3.36 -20.04 -7.38
N GLU A 99 4.66 -20.15 -7.08
CA GLU A 99 5.15 -20.93 -5.94
C GLU A 99 4.80 -20.28 -4.59
N ASN A 100 4.63 -18.96 -4.57
CA ASN A 100 4.23 -18.22 -3.37
C ASN A 100 2.71 -18.21 -3.17
N GLN A 101 1.93 -18.74 -4.13
CA GLN A 101 0.48 -18.66 -4.09
C GLN A 101 -0.09 -19.43 -2.90
N GLU A 102 0.32 -20.68 -2.71
CA GLU A 102 -0.16 -21.52 -1.60
C GLU A 102 0.23 -20.93 -0.24
N LEU A 103 1.45 -20.39 -0.15
CA LEU A 103 1.94 -19.72 1.06
C LEU A 103 1.11 -18.46 1.37
N SER A 104 0.85 -17.62 0.37
CA SER A 104 0.03 -16.40 0.53
C SER A 104 -1.40 -16.73 0.94
N GLU A 105 -2.00 -17.76 0.34
CA GLU A 105 -3.35 -18.22 0.67
C GLU A 105 -3.41 -18.75 2.11
N ALA A 106 -2.43 -19.57 2.52
CA ALA A 106 -2.32 -20.06 3.89
C ALA A 106 -2.23 -18.92 4.92
N PHE A 107 -1.42 -17.89 4.65
CA PHE A 107 -1.31 -16.73 5.54
C PHE A 107 -2.56 -15.86 5.56
N THR A 108 -3.26 -15.72 4.43
CA THR A 108 -4.54 -15.00 4.34
C THR A 108 -5.60 -15.69 5.19
N GLU A 109 -5.66 -17.02 5.11
CA GLU A 109 -6.60 -17.83 5.89
C GLU A 109 -6.27 -17.76 7.39
N LEU A 110 -4.99 -17.90 7.74
CA LEU A 110 -4.49 -17.77 9.11
C LEU A 110 -4.85 -16.42 9.72
N ALA A 111 -4.67 -15.33 8.97
CA ALA A 111 -5.06 -14.00 9.39
C ALA A 111 -6.56 -13.91 9.69
N GLY A 112 -7.40 -14.49 8.81
CA GLY A 112 -8.84 -14.56 9.01
C GLY A 112 -9.25 -15.25 10.31
N PHE A 113 -8.59 -16.35 10.66
CA PHE A 113 -8.82 -17.03 11.94
C PHE A 113 -8.38 -16.19 13.14
N GLU A 114 -7.21 -15.55 13.07
CA GLU A 114 -6.72 -14.71 14.17
C GLU A 114 -7.60 -13.47 14.39
N PHE A 115 -8.14 -12.87 13.33
CA PHE A 115 -9.13 -11.80 13.47
C PHE A 115 -10.39 -12.27 14.18
N LYS A 116 -10.89 -13.47 13.86
CA LYS A 116 -12.04 -14.08 14.56
C LYS A 116 -11.75 -14.34 16.04
N ARG A 117 -10.51 -14.66 16.40
CA ARG A 117 -10.06 -14.84 17.80
C ARG A 117 -9.90 -13.52 18.57
N GLY A 118 -10.00 -12.36 17.91
CA GLY A 118 -9.70 -11.07 18.52
C GLY A 118 -8.20 -10.73 18.55
N GLU A 119 -7.34 -11.58 18.00
CA GLU A 119 -5.89 -11.39 17.89
C GLU A 119 -5.53 -10.43 16.75
N ARG A 120 -6.05 -9.20 16.82
CA ARG A 120 -5.95 -8.20 15.72
C ARG A 120 -4.50 -7.94 15.30
N PHE A 121 -3.56 -7.88 16.23
CA PHE A 121 -2.15 -7.63 15.93
C PHE A 121 -1.52 -8.78 15.12
N LYS A 122 -1.80 -10.02 15.49
CA LYS A 122 -1.29 -11.20 14.76
C LYS A 122 -1.98 -11.32 13.41
N GLY A 123 -3.31 -11.13 13.37
CA GLY A 123 -4.09 -11.13 12.13
C GLY A 123 -3.58 -10.08 11.15
N MET A 124 -3.27 -8.86 11.62
CA MET A 124 -2.65 -7.83 10.79
C MET A 124 -1.26 -8.22 10.31
N ALA A 125 -0.42 -8.82 11.15
CA ALA A 125 0.92 -9.24 10.76
C ALA A 125 0.89 -10.35 9.69
N ASN A 126 0.02 -11.36 9.86
CA ASN A 126 -0.14 -12.42 8.88
C ASN A 126 -0.82 -11.92 7.60
N SER A 127 -1.76 -10.97 7.68
CA SER A 127 -2.37 -10.35 6.51
C SER A 127 -1.37 -9.53 5.70
N ARG A 128 -0.51 -8.75 6.38
CA ARG A 128 0.59 -8.03 5.72
C ARG A 128 1.58 -9.00 5.09
N ALA A 129 1.94 -10.07 5.80
CA ALA A 129 2.80 -11.10 5.24
C ALA A 129 2.18 -11.74 3.99
N ALA A 130 0.92 -12.17 4.05
CA ALA A 130 0.22 -12.74 2.90
C ALA A 130 0.28 -11.83 1.67
N LYS A 131 0.09 -10.52 1.88
CA LYS A 131 0.16 -9.51 0.82
C LYS A 131 1.56 -9.42 0.23
N SER A 132 2.59 -9.29 1.08
CA SER A 132 3.97 -9.18 0.62
C SER A 132 4.45 -10.44 -0.12
N ILE A 133 4.03 -11.62 0.34
CA ILE A 133 4.28 -12.91 -0.31
C ILE A 133 3.56 -13.00 -1.67
N ARG A 134 2.37 -12.39 -1.78
CA ARG A 134 1.61 -12.36 -3.04
C ARG A 134 2.24 -11.45 -4.07
N ASP A 135 2.68 -10.28 -3.62
CA ASP A 135 3.14 -9.20 -4.49
C ASP A 135 4.62 -9.38 -4.89
N THR A 136 5.39 -10.23 -4.18
CA THR A 136 6.78 -10.53 -4.55
C THR A 136 6.86 -11.41 -5.79
N GLU A 137 7.75 -11.04 -6.70
CA GLU A 137 8.11 -11.82 -7.89
C GLU A 137 9.12 -12.92 -7.54
N GLU A 138 9.92 -12.69 -6.50
CA GLU A 138 10.94 -13.62 -6.02
C GLU A 138 10.31 -14.77 -5.23
N LYS A 139 10.80 -15.98 -5.49
CA LYS A 139 10.41 -17.18 -4.76
C LYS A 139 10.86 -17.10 -3.32
N ILE A 140 9.97 -17.39 -2.38
CA ILE A 140 10.34 -17.48 -0.97
C ILE A 140 10.85 -18.88 -0.67
N GLU A 141 12.16 -19.01 -0.55
CA GLU A 141 12.84 -20.28 -0.26
C GLU A 141 13.10 -20.49 1.24
N SER A 142 12.99 -19.44 2.04
CA SER A 142 13.16 -19.49 3.49
C SER A 142 12.48 -18.30 4.17
N GLY A 143 12.26 -18.44 5.47
CA GLY A 143 11.76 -17.36 6.32
C GLY A 143 12.70 -16.15 6.33
N ASP A 144 14.01 -16.35 6.16
CA ASP A 144 14.99 -15.25 6.12
C ASP A 144 14.80 -14.37 4.88
N VAL A 145 14.64 -14.99 3.70
CA VAL A 145 14.25 -14.29 2.45
C VAL A 145 12.94 -13.54 2.65
N ALA A 146 11.96 -14.18 3.30
CA ALA A 146 10.71 -13.52 3.59
C ALA A 146 10.86 -12.31 4.54
N MET A 147 11.80 -12.33 5.49
CA MET A 147 12.01 -11.22 6.43
C MET A 147 12.54 -9.95 5.76
N HIS A 148 13.17 -10.07 4.59
CA HIS A 148 13.52 -8.90 3.78
C HIS A 148 12.28 -8.22 3.20
N LEU A 149 11.15 -8.92 3.09
CA LEU A 149 9.90 -8.34 2.63
C LEU A 149 9.24 -7.49 3.72
N LYS A 150 8.79 -6.31 3.33
CA LYS A 150 8.13 -5.37 4.23
C LYS A 150 6.86 -5.99 4.81
N GLY A 151 6.75 -6.00 6.14
CA GLY A 151 5.56 -6.53 6.83
C GLY A 151 5.69 -7.99 7.28
N ILE A 152 6.81 -8.65 7.00
CA ILE A 152 7.14 -9.97 7.52
C ILE A 152 8.13 -9.82 8.68
N GLY A 153 7.67 -10.13 9.89
CA GLY A 153 8.51 -10.16 11.08
C GLY A 153 9.00 -11.58 11.41
N LYS A 154 9.84 -11.71 12.44
CA LYS A 154 10.39 -13.01 12.90
C LYS A 154 9.31 -14.09 13.10
N GLY A 155 8.15 -13.68 13.64
CA GLY A 155 7.04 -14.60 13.91
C GLY A 155 6.26 -15.04 12.67
N SER A 156 6.28 -14.27 11.58
CA SER A 156 5.72 -14.68 10.29
C SER A 156 6.73 -15.53 9.55
N ALA A 157 8.00 -15.10 9.52
CA ALA A 157 9.12 -15.83 8.94
C ALA A 157 9.24 -17.27 9.45
N LYS A 158 9.15 -17.48 10.77
CA LYS A 158 9.18 -18.82 11.35
C LYS A 158 8.05 -19.72 10.84
N LYS A 159 6.85 -19.16 10.59
CA LYS A 159 5.74 -19.92 10.01
C LYS A 159 5.93 -20.20 8.52
N ILE A 160 6.62 -19.30 7.81
CA ILE A 160 7.02 -19.50 6.42
C ILE A 160 8.00 -20.66 6.35
N ASP A 161 9.04 -20.67 7.18
CA ASP A 161 9.98 -21.81 7.27
C ASP A 161 9.25 -23.12 7.61
N GLU A 162 8.31 -23.09 8.54
CA GLU A 162 7.49 -24.25 8.89
C GLU A 162 6.66 -24.74 7.70
N PHE A 163 6.02 -23.83 6.96
CA PHE A 163 5.26 -24.18 5.76
C PHE A 163 6.15 -24.75 4.66
N LEU A 164 7.34 -24.18 4.44
CA LEU A 164 8.28 -24.67 3.43
C LEU A 164 8.87 -26.04 3.81
N LYS A 165 9.06 -26.30 5.10
CA LYS A 165 9.60 -27.57 5.60
C LYS A 165 8.56 -28.68 5.68
N ASN A 166 7.35 -28.36 6.14
CA ASN A 166 6.30 -29.34 6.44
C ASN A 166 5.17 -29.36 5.39
N GLY A 167 5.15 -28.40 4.47
CA GLY A 167 4.06 -28.16 3.52
C GLY A 167 2.80 -27.55 4.13
N LYS A 168 2.81 -27.21 5.42
CA LYS A 168 1.64 -26.73 6.18
C LYS A 168 2.05 -25.94 7.41
N ILE A 169 1.17 -25.01 7.83
CA ILE A 169 1.30 -24.27 9.09
C ILE A 169 0.47 -25.03 10.13
N GLU A 170 1.09 -25.57 11.18
CA GLU A 170 0.38 -26.38 12.19
C GLU A 170 -0.77 -25.60 12.83
N LYS A 171 -0.54 -24.31 13.13
CA LYS A 171 -1.59 -23.42 13.67
C LYS A 171 -2.77 -23.22 12.73
N LEU A 172 -2.54 -23.23 11.43
CA LEU A 172 -3.63 -23.08 10.46
C LEU A 172 -4.47 -24.35 10.41
N GLU A 173 -3.81 -25.51 10.43
CA GLU A 173 -4.48 -26.81 10.42
C GLU A 173 -5.30 -27.02 11.71
N ASP A 174 -4.74 -26.63 12.86
CA ASP A 174 -5.45 -26.64 14.15
C ASP A 174 -6.75 -25.79 14.09
N TYR A 175 -6.68 -24.61 13.46
CA TYR A 175 -7.86 -23.77 13.21
C TYR A 175 -8.86 -24.37 12.21
N ARG A 176 -8.39 -25.10 11.19
CA ARG A 176 -9.26 -25.79 10.21
C ARG A 176 -10.00 -26.97 10.82
N VAL A 177 -9.33 -27.73 11.68
CA VAL A 177 -9.88 -28.90 12.37
C VAL A 177 -10.82 -28.49 13.51
N GLY A 178 -10.79 -27.21 13.92
CA GLY A 178 -11.61 -26.71 15.02
C GLY A 178 -11.09 -27.17 16.38
N ASN A 179 -9.82 -27.59 16.45
CA ASN A 179 -9.16 -27.92 17.70
C ASN A 179 -8.85 -26.60 18.42
N MET A 180 -9.87 -26.07 19.10
CA MET A 180 -9.77 -24.85 19.89
C MET A 180 -9.15 -25.21 21.25
N HIS A 181 -7.88 -24.85 21.48
CA HIS A 181 -7.28 -24.76 22.82
C HIS A 181 -7.01 -23.30 23.20
#